data_AF-A0A2K3L0H5-F1
#
_entry.id   AF-A0A2K3L0H5-F1
#
_cell.length_a   1.000
_cell.length_b   1.000
_cell.length_c   1.000
_cell.angle_alpha   90.00
_cell.angle_beta   90.00
_cell.angle_gamma   90.00
#
_symmetry.space_group_name_H-M   'P 1'
#
loop_
_entity.id
_entity.type
_entity.pdbx_description
1 polymer ?
#
loop_
_entity_poly.entity_id
_entity_poly.type
_entity_poly.pdbx_seq_one_letter_code
_entity_poly.pdbx_strand_id
1 'polypeptide(L)'
;GFDVKLIDVNRTCKVTKGGQVVKYTAMLACGNYNGVVGFAKAKGPAVPVALQKVYLWPASTATGMKAGRIVQTILHLAGFKNVKSKVVGSRNPHNTVKAVFKALNAIETPRDVQEKIGATVVQTYLL
;
A
#
# COMPACT_ATOMS: atom_id res chain seq x y z
N GLY A 1 -8.05 -17.16 -8.30
CA GLY A 1 -7.03 -16.48 -9.13
C GLY A 1 -6.63 -15.17 -8.47
N PHE A 2 -5.56 -14.54 -8.93
CA PHE A 2 -5.17 -13.19 -8.48
C PHE A 2 -5.91 -12.14 -9.30
N ASP A 3 -6.49 -11.14 -8.64
CA ASP A 3 -7.08 -9.98 -9.29
C ASP A 3 -6.03 -8.86 -9.38
N VAL A 4 -6.04 -8.12 -10.49
CA VAL A 4 -5.06 -7.10 -10.84
C VAL A 4 -5.77 -5.78 -11.06
N LYS A 5 -5.33 -4.72 -10.38
CA LYS A 5 -5.86 -3.37 -10.51
C LYS A 5 -4.77 -2.39 -10.90
N LEU A 6 -5.06 -1.57 -11.90
CA LEU A 6 -4.26 -0.43 -12.30
C LEU A 6 -4.42 0.68 -11.26
N ILE A 7 -3.32 1.08 -10.63
CA ILE A 7 -3.33 2.18 -9.64
C ILE A 7 -3.16 3.52 -10.35
N ASP A 8 -2.13 3.63 -11.20
CA ASP A 8 -1.76 4.87 -11.86
C ASP A 8 -0.97 4.61 -13.15
N VAL A 9 -1.10 5.51 -14.12
CA VAL A 9 -0.32 5.55 -15.36
C VAL A 9 0.16 6.97 -15.58
N ASN A 10 1.46 7.21 -15.43
CA ASN A 10 2.04 8.51 -15.77
C ASN A 10 2.67 8.46 -17.16
N ARG A 11 2.42 9.49 -17.95
CA ARG A 11 3.23 9.87 -19.11
C ARG A 11 4.35 10.79 -18.63
N THR A 12 5.59 10.55 -19.06
CA THR A 12 6.75 11.40 -18.73
C THR A 12 7.52 11.68 -20.01
N CYS A 13 7.84 12.95 -20.28
CA CYS A 13 8.54 13.36 -21.50
C CYS A 13 9.95 13.83 -21.18
N LYS A 14 10.95 13.43 -21.97
CA LYS A 14 12.26 14.10 -22.03
C LYS A 14 12.27 15.02 -23.26
N VAL A 15 12.40 16.32 -23.03
CA VAL A 15 12.58 17.31 -24.11
C VAL A 15 14.01 17.18 -24.67
N THR A 16 14.14 17.22 -25.99
CA THR A 16 15.41 17.26 -26.72
C THR A 16 15.33 18.32 -27.82
N LYS A 17 16.47 18.69 -28.42
CA LYS A 17 16.51 19.70 -29.50
C LYS A 17 15.68 19.32 -30.74
N GLY A 18 15.43 18.01 -30.95
CA GLY A 18 14.65 17.47 -32.07
C GLY A 18 13.22 17.04 -31.72
N GLY A 19 12.72 17.32 -30.51
CA GLY A 19 11.35 16.97 -30.10
C GLY A 19 11.23 16.45 -28.67
N GLN A 20 10.15 15.72 -28.37
CA GLN A 20 9.90 15.17 -27.04
C GLN A 20 9.85 13.64 -27.07
N VAL A 21 10.77 12.98 -26.37
CA VAL A 21 10.74 11.52 -26.18
C VAL A 21 9.76 11.20 -25.05
N VAL A 22 8.63 10.62 -25.39
CA VAL A 22 7.58 10.20 -24.44
C VAL A 22 7.91 8.83 -23.87
N LYS A 23 7.75 8.67 -22.55
CA LYS A 23 7.81 7.39 -21.84
C LYS A 23 6.51 7.16 -21.08
N TYR A 24 5.98 5.95 -21.15
CA TYR A 24 4.82 5.52 -20.36
C TYR A 24 5.27 4.69 -19.18
N THR A 25 4.49 4.79 -18.11
CA THR A 25 4.87 4.25 -16.82
C THR A 25 3.63 3.81 -16.07
N ALA A 26 3.54 2.51 -15.78
CA ALA A 26 2.35 1.91 -15.18
C ALA A 26 2.68 1.35 -13.79
N MET A 27 1.73 1.49 -12.86
CA MET A 27 1.79 0.89 -11.55
C MET A 27 0.53 0.06 -11.30
N LEU A 28 0.73 -1.21 -11.00
CA LEU A 28 -0.28 -2.24 -10.84
C LEU A 28 -0.20 -2.81 -9.41
N ALA A 29 -1.32 -3.17 -8.82
CA ALA A 29 -1.36 -4.04 -7.65
C ALA A 29 -2.12 -5.32 -7.99
N CYS A 30 -1.63 -6.43 -7.44
CA CYS A 30 -2.20 -7.76 -7.61
C CYS A 30 -2.52 -8.32 -6.22
N GLY A 31 -3.63 -9.00 -6.04
CA GLY A 31 -3.92 -9.69 -4.77
C GLY A 31 -4.91 -10.83 -4.90
N ASN A 32 -4.97 -11.68 -3.89
CA ASN A 32 -5.85 -12.86 -3.85
C ASN A 32 -7.04 -12.71 -2.89
N TYR A 33 -7.28 -11.52 -2.33
CA TYR A 33 -8.28 -11.25 -1.30
C TYR A 33 -8.12 -12.03 0.03
N ASN A 34 -7.03 -12.77 0.19
CA ASN A 34 -6.72 -13.64 1.32
C ASN A 34 -5.34 -13.29 1.91
N GLY A 35 -5.05 -12.01 2.12
CA GLY A 35 -3.82 -11.50 2.73
C GLY A 35 -2.60 -11.40 1.81
N VAL A 36 -2.58 -12.04 0.64
CA VAL A 36 -1.43 -11.96 -0.28
C VAL A 36 -1.65 -10.84 -1.29
N VAL A 37 -0.78 -9.83 -1.24
CA VAL A 37 -0.78 -8.70 -2.17
C VAL A 37 0.63 -8.39 -2.64
N GLY A 38 0.78 -8.03 -3.91
CA GLY A 38 1.99 -7.48 -4.48
C GLY A 38 1.70 -6.21 -5.26
N PHE A 39 2.75 -5.46 -5.57
CA PHE A 39 2.67 -4.34 -6.51
C PHE A 39 3.82 -4.42 -7.52
N ALA A 40 3.50 -4.07 -8.77
CA ALA A 40 4.45 -4.04 -9.86
C ALA A 40 4.51 -2.62 -10.45
N LYS A 41 5.70 -2.22 -10.89
CA LYS A 41 5.95 -0.92 -11.52
C LYS A 41 6.72 -1.14 -12.81
N ALA A 42 6.06 -0.97 -13.95
CA ALA A 42 6.72 -1.00 -15.25
C ALA A 42 7.22 0.42 -15.59
N LYS A 43 8.54 0.63 -15.52
CA LYS A 43 9.24 1.84 -16.01
C LYS A 43 10.62 1.47 -16.59
N GLY A 44 10.97 2.08 -17.72
CA GLY A 44 12.38 2.27 -18.14
C GLY A 44 13.13 3.23 -17.20
N PRO A 45 14.43 3.52 -17.44
CA PRO A 45 15.40 3.83 -16.38
C PRO A 45 15.03 4.97 -15.42
N ALA A 46 15.42 4.76 -14.16
CA ALA A 46 14.95 5.39 -12.91
C ALA A 46 15.43 6.86 -12.72
N VAL A 47 15.33 7.58 -11.59
CA VAL A 47 15.22 7.26 -10.13
C VAL A 47 13.89 7.84 -9.57
N PRO A 48 13.76 8.55 -8.41
CA PRO A 48 14.37 8.46 -7.07
C PRO A 48 13.37 7.92 -6.01
N VAL A 49 13.50 8.37 -4.75
CA VAL A 49 12.66 8.05 -3.58
C VAL A 49 12.31 9.35 -2.83
N ALA A 50 11.08 9.45 -2.31
CA ALA A 50 10.78 10.30 -1.15
C ALA A 50 10.00 9.47 -0.13
N LEU A 51 10.30 9.68 1.16
CA LEU A 51 9.70 8.93 2.27
C LEU A 51 8.29 9.45 2.58
N GLN A 52 7.40 8.53 2.92
CA GLN A 52 6.01 8.82 3.24
C GLN A 52 5.53 7.86 4.34
N LYS A 53 4.62 8.33 5.19
CA LYS A 53 4.02 7.54 6.28
C LYS A 53 2.53 7.37 5.99
N VAL A 54 2.04 6.14 6.18
CA VAL A 54 0.61 5.81 6.10
C VAL A 54 0.22 5.28 7.48
N TYR A 55 -0.81 5.88 8.06
CA TYR A 55 -1.39 5.41 9.31
C TYR A 55 -2.60 4.54 8.98
N LEU A 56 -2.60 3.31 9.50
CA LEU A 56 -3.67 2.33 9.40
C LEU A 56 -4.26 2.15 10.79
N TRP A 57 -5.58 2.23 10.92
CA TRP A 57 -6.31 1.90 12.13
C TRP A 57 -7.38 0.85 11.82
N PRO A 58 -7.52 -0.19 12.66
CA PRO A 58 -8.65 -1.12 12.54
C PRO A 58 -9.96 -0.35 12.71
N ALA A 59 -11.01 -0.78 12.00
CA ALA A 59 -12.33 -0.20 12.09
C ALA A 59 -13.36 -1.26 12.48
N SER A 60 -14.37 -0.86 13.27
CA SER A 60 -15.49 -1.73 13.62
C SER A 60 -16.22 -2.21 12.36
N THR A 61 -16.77 -3.43 12.42
CA THR A 61 -17.34 -4.19 11.30
C THR A 61 -18.37 -3.43 10.46
N ALA A 62 -19.09 -2.48 11.06
CA ALA A 62 -20.09 -1.64 10.38
C ALA A 62 -19.51 -0.40 9.66
N THR A 63 -18.21 -0.11 9.77
CA THR A 63 -17.61 1.14 9.25
C THR A 63 -17.35 1.12 7.74
N GLY A 64 -17.09 -0.07 7.19
CA GLY A 64 -16.46 -0.22 5.88
C GLY A 64 -15.02 0.31 5.82
N MET A 65 -14.45 0.31 4.63
CA MET A 65 -13.09 0.81 4.39
C MET A 65 -13.11 2.30 4.02
N LYS A 66 -12.60 3.14 4.94
CA LYS A 66 -12.42 4.58 4.75
C LYS A 66 -10.94 4.89 4.47
N ALA A 67 -10.56 4.83 3.20
CA ALA A 67 -9.20 4.97 2.72
C ALA A 67 -9.14 5.81 1.43
N GLY A 68 -8.00 6.46 1.17
CA GLY A 68 -7.77 7.13 -0.12
C GLY A 68 -7.58 6.11 -1.24
N ARG A 69 -8.10 6.39 -2.46
CA ARG A 69 -8.19 5.48 -3.62
C ARG A 69 -7.07 4.43 -3.75
N ILE A 70 -5.81 4.85 -3.70
CA ILE A 70 -4.64 3.95 -3.86
C ILE A 70 -4.54 2.94 -2.71
N VAL A 71 -4.64 3.44 -1.47
CA VAL A 71 -4.61 2.60 -0.27
C VAL A 71 -5.84 1.70 -0.24
N GLN A 72 -6.99 2.23 -0.65
CA GLN A 72 -8.25 1.49 -0.77
C GLN A 72 -8.13 0.31 -1.74
N THR A 73 -7.56 0.50 -2.93
CA THR A 73 -7.35 -0.58 -3.92
C THR A 73 -6.45 -1.69 -3.36
N ILE A 74 -5.35 -1.34 -2.68
CA ILE A 74 -4.39 -2.31 -2.13
C ILE A 74 -5.02 -3.09 -0.96
N LEU A 75 -5.65 -2.41 -0.01
CA LEU A 75 -6.30 -3.04 1.13
C LEU A 75 -7.50 -3.90 0.71
N HIS A 76 -8.24 -3.49 -0.33
CA HIS A 76 -9.29 -4.33 -0.91
C HIS A 76 -8.73 -5.64 -1.47
N LEU A 77 -7.68 -5.56 -2.29
CA LEU A 77 -6.98 -6.73 -2.85
C LEU A 77 -6.33 -7.62 -1.78
N ALA A 78 -6.05 -7.08 -0.59
CA ALA A 78 -5.61 -7.85 0.57
C ALA A 78 -6.73 -8.63 1.27
N GLY A 79 -8.01 -8.30 1.01
CA GLY A 79 -9.16 -8.84 1.75
C GLY A 79 -9.58 -8.00 2.96
N PHE A 80 -8.96 -6.85 3.22
CA PHE A 80 -9.38 -5.98 4.32
C PHE A 80 -10.70 -5.27 4.00
N LYS A 81 -11.74 -5.57 4.79
CA LYS A 81 -13.08 -4.99 4.64
C LYS A 81 -13.27 -3.71 5.45
N ASN A 82 -12.64 -3.61 6.62
CA ASN A 82 -12.87 -2.55 7.61
C ASN A 82 -11.56 -1.94 8.11
N VAL A 83 -11.10 -0.88 7.44
CA VAL A 83 -9.89 -0.14 7.82
C VAL A 83 -10.13 1.36 7.63
N LYS A 84 -9.72 2.16 8.61
CA LYS A 84 -9.55 3.61 8.46
C LYS A 84 -8.09 3.87 8.14
N SER A 85 -7.81 4.66 7.10
CA SER A 85 -6.43 5.08 6.82
C SER A 85 -6.31 6.57 6.59
N LYS A 86 -5.20 7.16 7.05
CA LYS A 86 -4.79 8.52 6.70
C LYS A 86 -3.40 8.49 6.09
N VAL A 87 -3.33 8.98 4.86
CA VAL A 87 -2.06 9.28 4.18
C VAL A 87 -1.67 10.71 4.56
N VAL A 88 -0.43 10.90 5.02
CA VAL A 88 0.12 12.20 5.43
C VAL A 88 1.41 12.48 4.64
N GLY A 89 1.58 13.73 4.19
CA GLY A 89 2.71 14.15 3.36
C GLY A 89 2.39 14.15 1.85
N SER A 90 3.34 13.70 1.03
CA SER A 90 3.20 13.67 -0.42
C SER A 90 2.00 12.82 -0.87
N ARG A 91 1.37 13.22 -1.99
CA ARG A 91 0.30 12.44 -2.64
C ARG A 91 0.81 11.60 -3.82
N ASN A 92 2.12 11.46 -3.98
CA ASN A 92 2.71 10.67 -5.06
C ASN A 92 2.25 9.19 -4.96
N PRO A 93 1.61 8.63 -5.99
CA PRO A 93 1.14 7.24 -5.98
C PRO A 93 2.23 6.23 -5.60
N HIS A 94 3.40 6.34 -6.20
CA HIS A 94 4.53 5.43 -5.97
C HIS A 94 4.98 5.36 -4.51
N ASN A 95 5.05 6.51 -3.84
CA ASN A 95 5.49 6.59 -2.45
C ASN A 95 4.38 6.16 -1.49
N THR A 96 3.12 6.42 -1.86
CA THR A 96 1.93 5.93 -1.15
C THR A 96 1.90 4.40 -1.12
N VAL A 97 2.13 3.73 -2.26
CA VAL A 97 2.20 2.26 -2.32
C VAL A 97 3.31 1.72 -1.42
N LYS A 98 4.55 2.24 -1.55
CA LYS A 98 5.67 1.82 -0.70
C LYS A 98 5.38 1.99 0.80
N ALA A 99 4.73 3.08 1.18
CA ALA A 99 4.36 3.34 2.56
C ALA A 99 3.27 2.40 3.08
N VAL A 100 2.30 1.98 2.25
CA VAL A 100 1.31 0.95 2.61
C VAL A 100 1.99 -0.38 2.89
N PHE A 101 2.84 -0.87 1.98
CA PHE A 101 3.55 -2.14 2.19
C PHE A 101 4.50 -2.10 3.38
N LYS A 102 5.19 -0.98 3.61
CA LYS A 102 5.99 -0.79 4.83
C LYS A 102 5.13 -0.80 6.10
N ALA A 103 3.93 -0.23 6.07
CA ALA A 103 3.02 -0.25 7.22
C ALA A 103 2.46 -1.65 7.48
N LEU A 104 2.03 -2.37 6.45
CA LEU A 104 1.51 -3.74 6.57
C LEU A 104 2.57 -4.71 7.12
N ASN A 105 3.80 -4.65 6.62
CA ASN A 105 4.90 -5.49 7.11
C ASN A 105 5.39 -5.12 8.52
N ALA A 106 4.94 -3.99 9.07
CA ALA A 106 5.25 -3.54 10.43
C ALA A 106 4.12 -3.85 11.43
N ILE A 107 3.02 -4.47 10.98
CA ILE A 107 1.98 -4.99 11.87
C ILE A 107 2.47 -6.34 12.40
N GLU A 108 2.69 -6.42 13.70
CA GLU A 108 2.96 -7.66 14.42
C GLU A 108 1.68 -8.11 15.12
N THR A 109 1.33 -9.39 15.05
CA THR A 109 0.22 -9.93 15.83
C THR A 109 0.66 -10.17 17.28
N PRO A 110 -0.26 -10.17 18.27
CA PRO A 110 0.10 -10.48 19.66
C PRO A 110 0.81 -11.83 19.83
N ARG A 111 0.58 -12.79 18.91
CA ARG A 111 1.26 -14.08 18.86
C ARG A 111 2.72 -13.95 18.44
N ASP A 112 3.00 -13.20 17.37
CA ASP A 112 4.39 -12.93 16.93
C ASP A 112 5.19 -12.20 18.02
N VAL A 113 4.51 -11.35 18.80
CA VAL A 113 5.10 -10.63 19.94
C VAL A 113 5.38 -11.59 21.12
N GLN A 114 4.45 -12.50 21.44
CA GLN A 114 4.66 -13.56 22.44
C GLN A 114 5.89 -14.42 22.09
N GLU A 115 6.01 -14.86 20.84
CA GLU A 115 7.11 -15.71 20.37
C GLU A 115 8.48 -14.99 20.42
N LYS A 116 8.51 -13.66 20.21
CA LYS A 116 9.75 -12.86 20.30
C LYS A 116 10.18 -12.52 21.72
N ILE A 117 9.22 -12.24 22.61
CA ILE A 117 9.51 -11.70 23.96
C ILE A 117 9.54 -12.84 25.01
N GLY A 118 8.93 -13.99 24.72
CA GLY A 118 8.86 -15.12 25.65
C GLY A 118 7.91 -14.91 26.83
N ALA A 119 7.13 -13.83 26.82
CA ALA A 119 6.19 -13.46 27.87
C ALA A 119 4.74 -13.71 27.44
N THR A 120 3.91 -14.22 28.35
CA THR A 120 2.48 -14.41 28.14
C THR A 120 1.78 -13.07 28.00
N VAL A 121 1.44 -12.66 26.77
CA VAL A 121 0.58 -11.50 26.53
C VAL A 121 -0.82 -11.82 27.06
N VAL A 122 -1.15 -11.25 28.21
CA VAL A 122 -2.50 -11.23 28.78
C VAL A 122 -3.41 -10.43 27.85
N GLN A 123 -4.62 -10.91 27.57
CA GLN A 123 -5.56 -10.26 26.64
C GLN A 123 -6.14 -8.96 27.22
N THR A 124 -5.42 -7.85 27.10
CA THR A 124 -5.89 -6.52 27.56
C THR A 124 -6.81 -5.81 26.54
N TYR A 125 -7.08 -6.40 25.37
CA TYR A 125 -7.83 -5.81 24.26
C TYR A 125 -9.18 -6.50 24.00
N LEU A 126 -9.87 -6.88 25.07
CA LEU A 126 -11.21 -7.46 25.05
C LEU A 126 -12.20 -6.59 25.87
N LEU A 127 -12.19 -5.29 25.54
CA LEU A 127 -13.13 -4.23 25.97
C LEU A 127 -13.38 -3.29 24.78
#